data_AF-A0A7Z9BQR6-F1
#
_entry.id   AF-A0A7Z9BQR6-F1
#
_cell.length_a   1.000
_cell.length_b   1.000
_cell.length_c   1.000
_cell.angle_alpha   90.00
_cell.angle_beta   90.00
_cell.angle_gamma   90.00
#
_symmetry.space_group_name_H-M   'P 1'
#
loop_
_entity.id
_entity.type
_entity.pdbx_description
1 polymer ?
#
loop_
_entity_poly.entity_id
_entity_poly.type
_entity_poly.pdbx_seq_one_letter_code
_entity_poly.pdbx_strand_id
1 'polypeptide(L)'
;MDIPDILQFVDEIISFKTGKHLNDLQRGIIEGTLKRQRYTDIAETYGCTAGHAKDEGYKLLQLLSNFFGETVDKNNLKSVLDRQINLNINLGNNNTTFQNSKEINYINICPDNPTPSSNKSQPSTVNTKTRKNKVNMESINKLRLFGLNNEQIAEALNLSLEVVNQVDL
;
A
#
# COMPACT_ATOMS: atom_id res chain seq x y z
N MET A 1 11.66 12.15 -10.07
CA MET A 1 12.51 11.97 -8.88
C MET A 1 13.85 11.38 -9.31
N ASP A 2 14.93 11.53 -8.54
CA ASP A 2 16.21 10.90 -8.88
C ASP A 2 16.20 9.40 -8.50
N ILE A 3 17.04 8.60 -9.15
CA ILE A 3 17.10 7.15 -8.96
C ILE A 3 17.40 6.74 -7.51
N PRO A 4 18.32 7.39 -6.77
CA PRO A 4 18.58 7.04 -5.37
C PRO A 4 17.33 7.19 -4.48
N ASP A 5 16.56 8.26 -4.66
CA ASP A 5 15.32 8.49 -3.90
C ASP A 5 14.27 7.42 -4.22
N ILE A 6 14.14 7.07 -5.50
CA ILE A 6 13.22 6.01 -5.94
C ILE A 6 13.61 4.66 -5.33
N LEU A 7 14.91 4.34 -5.32
CA LEU A 7 15.42 3.11 -4.70
C LEU A 7 15.13 3.07 -3.20
N GLN A 8 15.32 4.19 -2.50
CA GLN A 8 15.01 4.30 -1.07
C GLN A 8 13.53 4.07 -0.79
N PHE A 9 12.64 4.71 -1.55
CA PHE A 9 11.20 4.51 -1.43
C PHE A 9 10.78 3.05 -1.66
N VAL A 10 11.32 2.40 -2.69
CA VAL A 10 11.00 0.99 -2.98
C VAL A 10 11.50 0.08 -1.87
N ASP A 11 12.71 0.33 -1.36
CA ASP A 11 13.30 -0.43 -0.25
C ASP A 11 12.46 -0.34 1.03
N GLU A 12 12.00 0.86 1.38
CA GLU A 12 11.17 1.11 2.55
C GLU A 12 9.82 0.38 2.46
N ILE A 13 9.15 0.43 1.31
CA ILE A 13 7.87 -0.28 1.12
C ILE A 13 8.07 -1.79 1.23
N ILE A 14 9.11 -2.33 0.60
CA ILE A 14 9.38 -3.78 0.65
C ILE A 14 9.75 -4.19 2.07
N SER A 15 10.60 -3.42 2.76
CA SER A 15 10.96 -3.68 4.16
C SER A 15 9.74 -3.61 5.07
N PHE A 16 8.89 -2.60 4.91
CA PHE A 16 7.66 -2.48 5.68
C PHE A 16 6.68 -3.65 5.46
N LYS A 17 6.51 -4.10 4.21
CA LYS A 17 5.55 -5.16 3.86
C LYS A 17 6.07 -6.57 4.11
N THR A 18 7.38 -6.79 4.04
CA THR A 18 7.98 -8.14 4.04
C THR A 18 8.95 -8.39 5.19
N GLY A 19 9.37 -7.33 5.91
CA GLY A 19 10.44 -7.38 6.89
C GLY A 19 11.84 -7.55 6.30
N LYS A 20 11.99 -7.45 4.96
CA LYS A 20 13.25 -7.62 4.24
C LYS A 20 13.53 -6.42 3.35
N HIS A 21 14.80 -6.01 3.29
CA HIS A 21 15.26 -5.00 2.36
C HIS A 21 15.60 -5.59 0.99
N LEU A 22 15.67 -4.73 -0.02
CA LEU A 22 16.18 -5.08 -1.33
C LEU A 22 17.64 -5.53 -1.21
N ASN A 23 17.95 -6.69 -1.79
CA ASN A 23 19.35 -7.08 -1.99
C ASN A 23 19.96 -6.31 -3.18
N ASP A 24 21.28 -6.44 -3.35
CA ASP A 24 22.04 -5.72 -4.38
C ASP A 24 21.53 -5.98 -5.79
N LEU A 25 21.20 -7.24 -6.13
CA LEU A 25 20.65 -7.60 -7.43
C LEU A 25 19.27 -6.96 -7.65
N GLN A 26 18.40 -6.98 -6.64
CA GLN A 26 17.07 -6.37 -6.73
C GLN A 26 17.16 -4.85 -6.89
N ARG A 27 18.07 -4.18 -6.16
CA ARG A 27 18.37 -2.75 -6.37
C ARG A 27 18.83 -2.48 -7.80
N GLY A 28 19.78 -3.29 -8.28
CA GLY A 28 20.29 -3.22 -9.65
C GLY A 28 19.21 -3.42 -10.71
N ILE A 29 18.23 -4.30 -10.45
CA ILE A 29 17.09 -4.51 -11.35
C ILE A 29 16.19 -3.28 -11.43
N ILE A 30 15.85 -2.65 -10.30
CA ILE A 30 15.03 -1.43 -10.29
C ILE A 30 15.77 -0.30 -11.02
N GLU A 31 17.01 -0.04 -10.62
CA GLU A 31 17.85 0.99 -11.24
C GLU A 31 18.05 0.75 -12.75
N GLY A 32 18.44 -0.46 -13.13
CA GLY A 32 18.65 -0.83 -14.52
C GLY A 32 17.37 -0.73 -15.34
N THR A 33 16.21 -1.08 -14.77
CA THR A 33 14.91 -0.91 -15.44
C THR A 33 14.58 0.57 -15.68
N LEU A 34 14.81 1.43 -14.68
CA LEU A 34 14.63 2.89 -14.81
C LEU A 34 15.58 3.48 -15.86
N LYS A 35 16.81 2.95 -15.96
CA LYS A 35 17.82 3.31 -16.97
C LYS A 35 17.65 2.59 -18.32
N ARG A 36 16.58 1.81 -18.51
CA ARG A 36 16.30 1.02 -19.74
C ARG A 36 17.38 0.00 -20.11
N GLN A 37 18.16 -0.49 -19.16
CA GLN A 37 19.14 -1.55 -19.36
C GLN A 37 18.48 -2.91 -19.63
N ARG A 38 19.23 -3.83 -20.25
CA ARG A 38 18.79 -5.21 -20.44
C ARG A 38 19.19 -6.05 -19.22
N TYR A 39 18.45 -7.13 -18.97
CA TYR A 39 18.79 -8.07 -17.90
C TYR A 39 20.15 -8.74 -18.10
N THR A 40 20.65 -8.83 -19.35
CA THR A 40 22.01 -9.30 -19.63
C THR A 40 23.06 -8.38 -19.02
N ASP A 41 22.88 -7.07 -19.17
CA ASP A 41 23.84 -6.06 -18.72
C ASP A 41 23.82 -5.95 -17.18
N ILE A 42 22.62 -6.05 -16.59
CA ILE A 42 22.44 -6.15 -15.14
C ILE A 42 23.10 -7.43 -14.63
N ALA A 43 22.84 -8.58 -15.26
CA ALA A 43 23.38 -9.86 -14.81
C ALA A 43 24.92 -9.89 -14.81
N GLU A 44 25.54 -9.32 -15.84
CA GLU A 44 27.00 -9.16 -15.91
C GLU A 44 27.54 -8.31 -14.75
N THR A 45 26.89 -7.18 -14.46
CA THR A 45 27.27 -6.28 -13.35
C THR A 45 27.24 -6.97 -11.99
N TYR A 46 26.26 -7.87 -11.77
CA TYR A 46 26.05 -8.55 -10.48
C TYR A 46 26.55 -10.00 -10.46
N GLY A 47 27.29 -10.45 -11.48
CA GLY A 47 27.89 -11.78 -11.51
C GLY A 47 26.90 -12.95 -11.51
N CYS A 48 25.74 -12.79 -12.14
CA CYS A 48 24.71 -13.83 -12.24
C CYS A 48 24.33 -14.15 -13.70
N THR A 49 23.43 -15.11 -13.90
CA THR A 49 22.95 -15.42 -15.25
C THR A 49 21.84 -14.45 -15.67
N ALA A 50 21.75 -14.16 -16.97
CA ALA A 50 20.67 -13.32 -17.50
C ALA A 50 19.28 -13.88 -17.20
N GLY A 51 19.14 -15.21 -17.13
CA GLY A 51 17.92 -15.89 -16.70
C GLY A 51 17.59 -15.59 -15.24
N HIS A 52 18.57 -15.70 -14.34
CA HIS A 52 18.37 -15.40 -12.92
C HIS A 52 17.96 -13.93 -12.69
N ALA A 53 18.65 -12.98 -13.32
CA ALA A 53 18.29 -11.56 -13.23
C ALA A 53 16.86 -11.29 -13.77
N LYS A 54 16.47 -11.97 -14.85
CA LYS A 54 15.11 -11.86 -15.41
C LYS A 54 14.06 -12.45 -14.46
N ASP A 55 14.32 -13.61 -13.87
CA ASP A 55 13.40 -14.27 -12.95
C ASP A 55 13.20 -13.45 -11.67
N GLU A 56 14.30 -12.98 -11.07
CA GLU A 56 14.24 -12.08 -9.92
C GLU A 56 13.55 -10.76 -10.27
N GLY A 57 13.79 -10.23 -11.47
CA GLY A 57 13.10 -9.03 -11.93
C GLY A 57 11.61 -9.22 -12.11
N TYR A 58 11.18 -10.35 -12.67
CA TYR A 58 9.75 -10.66 -12.79
C TYR A 58 9.09 -10.78 -11.41
N LYS A 59 9.72 -11.52 -10.47
CA LYS A 59 9.21 -11.64 -9.10
C LYS A 59 9.09 -10.28 -8.41
N LEU A 60 10.11 -9.43 -8.55
CA LEU A 60 10.13 -8.11 -7.94
C LEU A 60 9.02 -7.20 -8.51
N LEU A 61 8.84 -7.16 -9.83
CA LEU A 61 7.78 -6.34 -10.45
C LEU A 61 6.38 -6.86 -10.08
N GLN A 62 6.18 -8.18 -9.99
CA GLN A 62 4.93 -8.76 -9.50
C GLN A 62 4.65 -8.39 -8.04
N LEU A 63 5.69 -8.42 -7.18
CA LEU A 63 5.57 -8.00 -5.79
C LEU A 63 5.12 -6.53 -5.68
N LEU A 64 5.75 -5.64 -6.45
CA LEU A 64 5.35 -4.24 -6.52
C LEU A 64 3.93 -4.06 -7.05
N SER A 65 3.52 -4.88 -8.02
CA SER A 65 2.15 -4.86 -8.53
C SER A 65 1.13 -5.14 -7.42
N ASN A 66 1.41 -6.16 -6.60
CA ASN A 66 0.56 -6.53 -5.48
C ASN A 66 0.53 -5.42 -4.40
N PHE A 67 1.65 -4.74 -4.16
CA PHE A 67 1.72 -3.67 -3.17
C PHE A 67 1.02 -2.39 -3.61
N PHE A 68 1.09 -2.06 -4.90
CA PHE A 68 0.49 -0.84 -5.45
C PHE A 68 -0.95 -1.02 -5.93
N GLY A 69 -1.45 -2.26 -6.00
CA GLY A 69 -2.78 -2.54 -6.56
C GLY A 69 -2.89 -2.21 -8.05
N GLU A 70 -1.75 -2.17 -8.75
CA GLU A 70 -1.65 -1.76 -10.14
C GLU A 70 -0.58 -2.61 -10.83
N THR A 71 -0.83 -3.01 -12.07
CA THR A 71 0.14 -3.80 -12.85
C THR A 71 1.45 -3.03 -13.04
N VAL A 72 2.54 -3.61 -12.56
CA VAL A 72 3.91 -3.12 -12.75
C VAL A 72 4.68 -4.05 -13.67
N ASP A 73 5.27 -3.47 -14.71
CA ASP A 73 6.15 -4.13 -15.66
C ASP A 73 7.39 -3.27 -15.96
N LYS A 74 8.29 -3.80 -16.78
CA LYS A 74 9.54 -3.13 -17.16
C LYS A 74 9.31 -1.80 -17.88
N ASN A 75 8.22 -1.69 -18.63
CA ASN A 75 7.93 -0.53 -19.47
C ASN A 75 7.33 0.62 -18.65
N ASN A 76 6.50 0.29 -17.67
CA ASN A 76 5.72 1.24 -16.88
C ASN A 76 6.28 1.52 -15.47
N LEU A 77 7.32 0.80 -15.01
CA LEU A 77 7.87 0.93 -13.64
C LEU A 77 8.07 2.40 -13.22
N LYS A 78 8.71 3.19 -14.08
CA LYS A 78 8.96 4.62 -13.79
C LYS A 78 7.67 5.39 -13.52
N SER A 79 6.70 5.27 -14.43
CA SER A 79 5.41 5.98 -14.30
C SER A 79 4.60 5.51 -13.10
N VAL A 80 4.71 4.23 -12.72
CA VAL A 80 4.04 3.73 -11.51
C VAL A 80 4.68 4.30 -10.26
N LEU A 81 6.00 4.22 -10.14
CA LEU A 81 6.73 4.75 -8.99
C LEU A 81 6.53 6.25 -8.84
N ASP A 82 6.62 7.04 -9.92
CA ASP A 82 6.37 8.48 -9.87
C ASP A 82 4.96 8.78 -9.29
N ARG A 83 3.91 8.06 -9.70
CA ARG A 83 2.55 8.26 -9.15
C ARG A 83 2.44 7.84 -7.69
N GLN A 84 2.95 6.65 -7.35
CA GLN A 84 2.85 6.12 -5.99
C GLN A 84 3.62 6.97 -4.98
N ILE A 85 4.79 7.48 -5.35
CA ILE A 85 5.58 8.40 -4.54
C ILE A 85 4.83 9.71 -4.32
N ASN A 86 4.28 10.30 -5.39
CA ASN A 86 3.54 11.57 -5.28
C ASN A 86 2.28 11.43 -4.41
N LEU A 87 1.58 10.28 -4.49
CA LEU A 87 0.46 10.00 -3.59
C LEU A 87 0.91 9.91 -2.13
N ASN A 88 2.04 9.24 -1.86
CA ASN A 88 2.57 9.11 -0.50
C ASN A 88 3.01 10.47 0.07
N ILE A 89 3.68 11.30 -0.73
CA ILE A 89 4.09 12.66 -0.32
C ILE A 89 2.86 13.53 -0.02
N ASN A 90 1.84 13.50 -0.89
CA ASN A 90 0.62 14.27 -0.67
C ASN A 90 -0.16 13.82 0.57
N LEU A 91 -0.11 12.53 0.92
CA LEU A 91 -0.76 12.00 2.13
C LEU A 91 0.06 12.24 3.41
N GLY A 92 1.39 12.33 3.30
CA GLY A 92 2.30 12.61 4.42
C GLY A 92 2.40 14.09 4.81
N ASN A 93 1.98 15.02 3.94
CA ASN A 93 2.08 16.47 4.13
C ASN A 93 0.89 17.11 4.88
N ASN A 94 0.12 16.35 5.66
CA ASN A 94 -1.08 16.85 6.35
C ASN A 94 -0.76 17.63 7.64
N ASN A 95 0.32 18.39 7.64
CA ASN A 95 0.66 19.32 8.70
C ASN A 95 0.94 20.74 8.18
N THR A 96 0.09 21.29 7.29
CA THR A 96 -0.21 22.74 7.33
C THR A 96 -1.42 23.13 6.45
N THR A 97 -2.38 23.77 7.11
CA THR A 97 -3.30 24.80 6.58
C THR A 97 -4.29 24.39 5.48
N PHE A 98 -5.48 24.00 5.93
CA PHE A 98 -6.73 24.23 5.21
C PHE A 98 -6.87 25.70 4.83
N GLN A 99 -6.62 26.05 3.56
CA GLN A 99 -7.31 27.17 2.93
C GLN A 99 -7.30 27.03 1.40
N ASN A 100 -8.46 26.63 0.89
CA ASN A 100 -9.05 27.07 -0.37
C ASN A 100 -8.25 26.87 -1.67
N SER A 101 -8.41 25.71 -2.30
CA SER A 101 -8.94 25.68 -3.68
C SER A 101 -9.43 24.29 -4.04
N LYS A 102 -10.56 24.28 -4.75
CA LYS A 102 -11.28 23.13 -5.25
C LYS A 102 -10.37 22.31 -6.17
N GLU A 103 -10.09 21.06 -5.80
CA GLU A 103 -10.05 19.94 -6.74
C GLU A 103 -10.18 18.66 -5.91
N ILE A 104 -11.42 18.23 -5.80
CA ILE A 104 -11.82 16.97 -5.20
C ILE A 104 -11.23 15.86 -6.07
N ASN A 105 -10.24 15.11 -5.57
CA ASN A 105 -9.85 13.84 -6.17
C ASN A 105 -10.11 12.70 -5.16
N TYR A 106 -11.39 12.40 -4.95
CA TYR A 106 -11.77 11.12 -4.37
C TYR A 106 -11.51 10.04 -5.42
N ILE A 107 -10.46 9.26 -5.24
CA ILE A 107 -10.38 7.96 -5.90
C ILE A 107 -10.52 6.88 -4.83
N ASN A 108 -11.77 6.49 -4.60
CA ASN A 108 -12.10 5.21 -3.98
C ASN A 108 -11.77 4.11 -5.00
N ILE A 109 -10.58 3.51 -4.93
CA ILE A 109 -10.23 2.36 -5.76
C ILE A 109 -10.61 1.07 -5.01
N CYS A 110 -11.85 0.66 -5.20
CA CYS A 110 -12.28 -0.73 -5.07
C CYS A 110 -13.29 -1.01 -6.19
N PRO A 111 -12.97 -1.83 -7.20
CA PRO A 111 -13.97 -2.27 -8.18
C PRO A 111 -14.87 -3.36 -7.58
N ASP A 112 -16.16 -3.19 -7.81
CA ASP A 112 -17.29 -3.98 -7.31
C ASP A 112 -17.25 -5.47 -7.65
N ASN A 113 -17.86 -6.28 -6.77
CA ASN A 113 -18.51 -7.53 -7.18
C ASN A 113 -20.04 -7.30 -7.17
N PRO A 114 -20.74 -7.26 -8.32
CA PRO A 114 -22.19 -7.29 -8.36
C PRO A 114 -22.70 -8.73 -8.18
N THR A 115 -23.52 -8.94 -7.17
CA THR A 115 -24.30 -10.19 -6.99
C THR A 115 -25.57 -10.15 -7.86
N PRO A 116 -26.03 -11.30 -8.40
CA PRO A 116 -27.41 -11.46 -8.82
C PRO A 116 -28.24 -12.20 -7.76
N SER A 117 -29.21 -11.45 -7.22
CA SER A 117 -30.50 -11.82 -6.58
C SER A 117 -30.97 -13.28 -6.56
N SER A 118 -31.47 -13.73 -5.39
CA SER A 118 -32.72 -14.51 -5.31
C SER A 118 -33.41 -14.40 -3.94
N ASN A 119 -34.75 -14.52 -3.97
CA ASN A 119 -35.76 -14.15 -2.97
C ASN A 119 -35.86 -15.08 -1.73
N LYS A 120 -36.20 -14.54 -0.54
CA LYS A 120 -37.44 -14.81 0.25
C LYS A 120 -37.36 -14.33 1.72
N SER A 121 -38.40 -13.60 2.12
CA SER A 121 -39.13 -13.61 3.42
C SER A 121 -38.38 -13.42 4.77
N GLN A 122 -38.74 -12.32 5.46
CA GLN A 122 -38.58 -12.03 6.90
C GLN A 122 -39.23 -13.11 7.83
N PRO A 123 -39.12 -13.04 9.18
CA PRO A 123 -38.07 -12.51 10.06
C PRO A 123 -37.74 -13.44 11.25
N SER A 124 -36.53 -13.37 11.82
CA SER A 124 -36.34 -13.73 13.23
C SER A 124 -35.14 -13.03 13.86
N THR A 125 -35.47 -12.25 14.88
CA THR A 125 -34.67 -11.56 15.89
C THR A 125 -33.65 -12.47 16.57
N VAL A 126 -32.35 -12.29 16.29
CA VAL A 126 -31.25 -12.72 17.20
C VAL A 126 -30.08 -11.74 17.12
N ASN A 127 -29.94 -10.93 18.18
CA ASN A 127 -28.75 -10.28 18.72
C ASN A 127 -27.54 -10.04 17.79
N THR A 128 -27.54 -8.90 17.09
CA THR A 128 -26.42 -8.40 16.27
C THR A 128 -25.51 -7.37 16.96
N LYS A 129 -25.73 -7.06 18.25
CA LYS A 129 -24.91 -6.03 18.95
C LYS A 129 -23.49 -6.49 19.31
N THR A 130 -23.24 -7.80 19.46
CA THR A 130 -21.97 -8.30 20.01
C THR A 130 -20.87 -8.48 18.96
N ARG A 131 -21.19 -8.75 17.68
CA ARG A 131 -20.17 -8.96 16.63
C ARG A 131 -19.54 -7.66 16.12
N LYS A 132 -20.31 -6.58 16.01
CA LYS A 132 -19.77 -5.27 15.57
C LYS A 132 -18.73 -4.74 16.55
N ASN A 133 -18.95 -4.93 17.85
CA ASN A 133 -18.05 -4.41 18.90
C ASN A 133 -16.70 -5.16 18.93
N LYS A 134 -16.68 -6.48 18.68
CA LYS A 134 -15.43 -7.26 18.63
C LYS A 134 -14.52 -6.84 17.47
N VAL A 135 -15.11 -6.62 16.29
CA VAL A 135 -14.38 -6.21 15.08
C VAL A 135 -13.82 -4.79 15.23
N ASN A 136 -14.55 -3.89 15.89
CA ASN A 136 -14.07 -2.54 16.14
C ASN A 136 -12.90 -2.49 17.13
N MET A 137 -12.95 -3.28 18.21
CA MET A 137 -11.90 -3.28 19.24
C MET A 137 -10.57 -3.88 18.76
N GLU A 138 -10.61 -4.96 17.98
CA GLU A 138 -9.40 -5.53 17.37
C GLU A 138 -8.76 -4.54 16.38
N SER A 139 -9.59 -3.79 15.65
CA SER A 139 -9.13 -2.78 14.70
C SER A 139 -8.47 -1.59 15.42
N ILE A 140 -9.06 -1.10 16.52
CA ILE A 140 -8.49 -0.03 17.36
C ILE A 140 -7.09 -0.43 17.88
N ASN A 141 -6.94 -1.64 18.41
CA ASN A 141 -5.65 -2.13 18.93
C ASN A 141 -4.57 -2.24 17.85
N LYS A 142 -4.93 -2.73 16.65
CA LYS A 142 -3.98 -2.77 15.52
C LYS A 142 -3.56 -1.36 15.10
N LEU A 143 -4.49 -0.42 15.00
CA LEU A 143 -4.19 0.96 14.61
C LEU A 143 -3.28 1.66 15.62
N ARG A 144 -3.45 1.40 16.92
CA ARG A 144 -2.52 1.86 17.97
C ARG A 144 -1.13 1.25 17.82
N LEU A 145 -1.04 -0.04 17.50
CA LEU A 145 0.23 -0.71 17.22
C LEU A 145 0.96 -0.08 16.00
N PHE A 146 0.21 0.44 15.05
CA PHE A 146 0.73 1.21 13.90
C PHE A 146 1.09 2.67 14.25
N GLY A 147 0.99 3.10 15.51
CA GLY A 147 1.40 4.43 15.97
C GLY A 147 0.36 5.54 15.77
N LEU A 148 -0.89 5.19 15.43
CA LEU A 148 -1.98 6.17 15.33
C LEU A 148 -2.48 6.58 16.72
N ASN A 149 -2.78 7.86 16.90
CA ASN A 149 -3.37 8.37 18.14
C ASN A 149 -4.90 8.11 18.20
N ASN A 150 -5.49 8.28 19.38
CA ASN A 150 -6.90 7.95 19.59
C ASN A 150 -7.84 8.85 18.78
N GLU A 151 -7.45 10.10 18.50
CA GLU A 151 -8.20 11.03 17.65
C GLU A 151 -8.26 10.55 16.19
N GLN A 152 -7.12 10.15 15.63
CA GLN A 152 -7.01 9.60 14.28
C GLN A 152 -7.80 8.29 14.13
N ILE A 153 -7.77 7.45 15.16
CA ILE A 153 -8.50 6.18 15.16
C ILE A 153 -10.02 6.43 15.23
N ALA A 154 -10.45 7.38 16.05
CA ALA A 154 -11.85 7.77 16.16
C ALA A 154 -12.39 8.28 14.82
N GLU A 155 -11.62 9.15 14.15
CA GLU A 155 -11.96 9.66 12.83
C GLU A 155 -11.99 8.56 11.77
N ALA A 156 -10.96 7.71 11.71
CA ALA A 156 -10.86 6.63 10.72
C ALA A 156 -11.97 5.58 10.84
N LEU A 157 -12.44 5.30 12.06
CA LEU A 157 -13.51 4.33 12.33
C LEU A 157 -14.90 4.98 12.47
N ASN A 158 -15.00 6.31 12.34
CA ASN A 158 -16.21 7.10 12.59
C ASN A 158 -16.84 6.77 13.96
N LEU A 159 -15.99 6.67 14.98
CA LEU A 159 -16.34 6.40 16.37
C LEU A 159 -16.15 7.66 17.22
N SER A 160 -16.85 7.74 18.35
CA SER A 160 -16.54 8.78 19.33
C SER A 160 -15.21 8.50 20.02
N LEU A 161 -14.46 9.55 20.34
CA LEU A 161 -13.20 9.45 21.06
C LEU A 161 -13.36 8.72 22.41
N GLU A 162 -14.53 8.86 23.04
CA GLU A 162 -14.88 8.16 24.27
C GLU A 162 -14.92 6.63 24.09
N VAL A 163 -15.44 6.13 22.97
CA VAL A 163 -15.47 4.69 22.66
C VAL A 163 -14.06 4.15 22.39
N VAL A 164 -13.19 4.95 21.77
CA VAL A 164 -11.79 4.56 21.52
C VAL A 164 -11.00 4.51 22.83
N ASN A 165 -11.22 5.47 23.74
CA ASN A 165 -10.58 5.50 25.06
C ASN A 165 -11.10 4.40 26.01
N GLN A 166 -12.32 3.92 25.83
CA GLN A 166 -12.87 2.81 26.63
C GLN A 166 -12.27 1.44 26.29
N VAL A 167 -11.50 1.33 25.20
CA VAL A 167 -10.80 0.08 24.85
C VAL A 167 -9.60 -0.21 25.76
N ASP A 168 -9.19 0.75 26.60
CA ASP A 168 -8.09 0.61 27.58
C ASP A 168 -8.49 0.00 28.94
N LEU A 169 -9.70 -0.57 29.08
CA LEU A 169 -10.20 -1.21 30.31
C LEU A 169 -10.46 -2.71 30.14
#